data_AF-M7C6P5-F1
#
_entry.id   AF-M7C6P5-F1
#
_cell.length_a   1.000
_cell.length_b   1.000
_cell.length_c   1.000
_cell.angle_alpha   90.00
_cell.angle_beta   90.00
_cell.angle_gamma   90.00
#
_symmetry.space_group_name_H-M   'P 1'
#
loop_
_entity.id
_entity.type
_entity.pdbx_description
1 polymer ?
#
loop_
_entity_poly.entity_id
_entity_poly.type
_entity_poly.pdbx_seq_one_letter_code
_entity_poly.pdbx_strand_id
1 'polypeptide(L)'
;MELLLSQHVIFRLTLGSVKLYQRHVERLHKDSLSDLMNGPIRKKLRIIPDYIRWGGQSEDVFLHMAEDFMKPVIDIVDALLAANVNVTVYNGQLDLIVDTMGKHSFFFFSLKRKMYTGY
;
A
#
# COMPACT_ATOMS: atom_id res chain seq x y z
N MET A 1 31.75 -23.11 -23.71
CA MET A 1 30.44 -23.82 -23.59
C MET A 1 29.65 -23.42 -22.34
N GLU A 2 30.28 -23.18 -21.17
CA GLU A 2 29.55 -22.77 -19.94
C GLU A 2 28.95 -21.35 -19.96
N LEU A 3 29.61 -20.37 -20.60
CA LEU A 3 29.09 -19.00 -20.72
C LEU A 3 27.77 -18.91 -21.51
N LEU A 4 27.56 -19.80 -22.48
CA LEU A 4 26.38 -19.81 -23.34
C LEU A 4 25.16 -20.43 -22.61
N LEU A 5 25.40 -21.42 -21.75
CA LEU A 5 24.36 -22.00 -20.88
C LEU A 5 23.90 -21.00 -19.81
N SER A 6 24.80 -20.21 -19.23
CA SER A 6 24.45 -19.17 -18.26
C SER A 6 23.55 -18.09 -18.86
N GLN A 7 23.86 -17.59 -20.07
CA GLN A 7 23.01 -16.60 -20.75
C GLN A 7 21.64 -17.16 -21.14
N HIS A 8 21.54 -18.41 -21.60
CA HIS A 8 20.26 -19.03 -21.89
C HIS A 8 19.39 -19.27 -20.64
N VAL A 9 19.99 -19.60 -19.50
CA VAL A 9 19.28 -19.74 -18.21
C VAL A 9 18.81 -18.38 -17.72
N ILE A 10 19.67 -17.36 -17.73
CA ILE A 10 19.30 -15.97 -17.36
C ILE A 10 18.19 -15.45 -18.27
N PHE A 11 18.28 -15.67 -19.59
CA PHE A 11 17.26 -15.25 -20.55
C PHE A 11 15.93 -16.01 -20.38
N ARG A 12 15.96 -17.30 -20.01
CA ARG A 12 14.75 -18.07 -19.67
C ARG A 12 14.10 -17.58 -18.37
N LEU A 13 14.91 -17.22 -17.37
CA LEU A 13 14.42 -16.70 -16.09
C LEU A 13 13.78 -15.31 -16.29
N THR A 14 14.40 -14.44 -17.09
CA THR A 14 13.82 -13.13 -17.40
C THR A 14 12.54 -13.24 -18.24
N LEU A 15 12.50 -14.09 -19.28
CA LEU A 15 11.27 -14.35 -20.03
C LEU A 15 10.16 -14.99 -19.19
N GLY A 16 10.51 -15.90 -18.27
CA GLY A 16 9.57 -16.55 -17.36
C GLY A 16 8.88 -15.53 -16.45
N SER A 17 9.67 -14.65 -15.83
CA SER A 17 9.18 -13.58 -14.96
C SER A 17 8.31 -12.56 -15.71
N VAL A 18 8.71 -12.17 -16.93
CA VAL A 18 7.89 -11.28 -17.77
C VAL A 18 6.55 -11.94 -18.12
N LYS A 19 6.56 -13.21 -18.54
CA LYS A 19 5.32 -13.93 -18.89
C LYS A 19 4.39 -14.10 -17.69
N LEU A 20 4.94 -14.32 -16.49
CA LEU A 20 4.16 -14.39 -15.25
C LEU A 20 3.59 -13.03 -14.87
N TYR A 21 4.36 -11.95 -14.97
CA TYR A 21 3.91 -10.58 -14.71
C TYR A 21 2.77 -10.19 -15.65
N GLN A 22 2.93 -10.41 -16.96
CA GLN A 22 1.89 -10.12 -17.96
C GLN A 22 0.60 -10.89 -17.67
N ARG A 23 0.71 -12.15 -17.23
CA ARG A 23 -0.46 -12.99 -16.96
C ARG A 23 -1.20 -12.60 -15.68
N HIS A 24 -0.48 -12.29 -14.61
CA HIS A 24 -1.05 -12.17 -13.26
C HIS A 24 -1.14 -10.73 -12.73
N VAL A 25 -0.32 -9.81 -13.24
CA VAL A 25 -0.20 -8.43 -12.70
C VAL A 25 -0.61 -7.39 -13.73
N GLU A 26 -0.07 -7.44 -14.95
CA GLU A 26 -0.33 -6.41 -15.98
C GLU A 26 -1.83 -6.26 -16.30
N ARG A 27 -2.57 -7.37 -16.35
CA ARG A 27 -4.03 -7.37 -16.61
C ARG A 27 -4.84 -6.70 -15.50
N LEU A 28 -4.26 -6.46 -14.33
CA LEU A 28 -4.87 -5.73 -13.22
C LEU A 28 -4.59 -4.22 -13.31
N HIS A 29 -3.54 -3.81 -14.03
CA HIS A 29 -3.19 -2.41 -14.31
C HIS A 29 -3.73 -1.97 -15.69
N LYS A 30 -5.05 -2.02 -15.89
CA LYS A 30 -5.66 -1.70 -17.19
C LYS A 30 -5.68 -0.20 -17.50
N ASP A 31 -5.94 0.63 -16.49
CA ASP A 31 -6.00 2.08 -16.63
C ASP A 31 -5.04 2.74 -15.64
N SER A 32 -4.11 3.53 -16.17
CA SER A 32 -3.27 4.39 -15.34
C SER A 32 -4.15 5.50 -14.76
N LEU A 33 -4.41 5.44 -13.45
CA LEU A 33 -5.06 6.54 -12.73
C LEU A 33 -4.37 7.88 -13.01
N SER A 34 -3.05 7.86 -13.21
CA SER A 34 -2.28 9.05 -13.60
C SER A 34 -2.76 9.63 -14.94
N ASP A 35 -3.04 8.80 -15.93
CA ASP A 35 -3.50 9.24 -17.26
C ASP A 35 -4.91 9.83 -17.17
N LEU A 36 -5.78 9.22 -16.36
CA LEU A 36 -7.12 9.74 -16.08
C LEU A 36 -7.05 11.11 -15.40
N MET A 37 -6.23 11.23 -14.35
CA MET A 37 -6.13 12.44 -13.53
C MET A 37 -5.46 13.59 -14.29
N ASN A 38 -4.37 13.31 -15.02
CA ASN A 38 -3.63 14.30 -15.81
C ASN A 38 -4.28 14.58 -17.18
N GLY A 39 -5.25 13.77 -17.61
CA GLY A 39 -5.98 13.94 -18.87
C GLY A 39 -7.37 14.58 -18.68
N PRO A 40 -8.47 13.81 -18.82
CA PRO A 40 -9.83 14.35 -18.85
C PRO A 40 -10.23 15.05 -17.55
N ILE A 41 -9.78 14.57 -16.38
CA ILE A 41 -10.14 15.18 -15.08
C ILE A 41 -9.52 16.57 -14.94
N ARG A 42 -8.24 16.73 -15.23
CA ARG A 42 -7.57 18.03 -15.27
C ARG A 42 -8.31 19.03 -16.18
N LYS A 43 -8.64 18.61 -17.41
CA LYS A 43 -9.38 19.45 -18.37
C LYS A 43 -10.75 19.87 -17.85
N LYS A 44 -11.43 18.99 -17.12
CA LYS A 44 -12.74 19.25 -16.52
C LYS A 44 -12.66 20.23 -15.35
N LEU A 45 -11.65 20.10 -14.49
CA LEU A 45 -11.51 20.92 -13.28
C LEU A 45 -11.03 22.35 -13.56
N ARG A 46 -10.18 22.57 -14.58
CA ARG A 46 -9.69 23.90 -15.05
C ARG A 46 -8.96 24.77 -14.02
N ILE A 47 -8.84 24.34 -12.77
CA ILE A 47 -8.15 25.05 -11.67
C ILE A 47 -6.70 24.62 -11.48
N ILE A 48 -6.25 23.54 -12.15
CA ILE A 48 -4.94 22.94 -11.90
C ILE A 48 -3.89 23.63 -12.79
N PRO A 49 -2.85 24.28 -12.24
CA PRO A 49 -1.78 24.90 -13.02
C PRO A 49 -1.04 23.92 -13.92
N ASP A 50 -0.51 24.38 -15.07
CA ASP A 50 0.11 23.51 -16.08
C ASP A 50 1.40 22.81 -15.60
N TYR A 51 2.11 23.42 -14.65
CA TYR A 51 3.36 22.88 -14.10
C TYR A 51 3.15 21.83 -12.99
N ILE A 52 1.92 21.62 -12.52
CA ILE A 52 1.60 20.62 -11.50
C ILE A 52 1.19 19.32 -12.20
N ARG A 53 1.58 18.15 -11.69
CA ARG A 53 1.05 16.87 -12.18
C ARG A 53 0.50 16.06 -11.02
N TRP A 54 -0.61 15.37 -11.26
CA TRP A 54 -1.12 14.42 -10.29
C TRP A 54 -0.05 13.34 -10.04
N GLY A 55 0.30 13.13 -8.78
CA GLY A 55 1.35 12.21 -8.34
C GLY A 55 2.76 12.83 -8.29
N GLY A 56 2.98 14.07 -8.74
CA GLY A 56 4.31 14.67 -8.80
C GLY A 56 5.00 14.86 -7.44
N GLN A 57 4.24 15.00 -6.37
CA GLN A 57 4.71 15.21 -5.00
C GLN A 57 4.76 13.93 -4.15
N SER A 58 4.41 12.77 -4.70
CA SER A 58 4.18 11.55 -3.90
C SER A 58 5.43 11.09 -3.16
N GLU A 59 6.60 11.12 -3.82
CA GLU A 59 7.87 10.71 -3.25
C GLU A 59 8.30 11.62 -2.09
N ASP A 60 8.28 12.94 -2.31
CA ASP A 60 8.63 13.90 -1.27
C ASP A 60 7.73 13.76 -0.04
N VAL A 61 6.41 13.63 -0.23
CA VAL A 61 5.47 13.41 0.88
C VAL A 61 5.80 12.12 1.62
N PHE A 62 6.09 11.03 0.90
CA PHE A 62 6.47 9.77 1.52
C PHE A 62 7.76 9.91 2.34
N LEU A 63 8.79 10.55 1.81
CA LEU A 63 10.07 10.74 2.50
C LEU A 63 9.90 11.54 3.80
N HIS A 64 9.09 12.60 3.79
CA HIS A 64 8.82 13.39 4.99
C HIS A 64 7.96 12.65 6.02
N MET A 65 7.17 11.65 5.60
CA MET A 65 6.34 10.83 6.49
C MET A 65 6.96 9.47 6.84
N ALA A 66 8.13 9.15 6.27
CA ALA A 66 8.73 7.82 6.39
C ALA A 66 9.01 7.43 7.85
N GLU A 67 9.29 8.41 8.71
CA GLU A 67 9.51 8.17 10.14
C GLU A 67 8.28 7.63 10.86
N ASP A 68 7.07 7.96 10.42
CA ASP A 68 5.81 7.50 11.05
C ASP A 68 5.18 6.32 10.31
N PHE A 69 5.77 5.92 9.18
CA PHE A 69 5.25 4.86 8.34
C PHE A 69 5.30 3.51 9.07
N MET A 70 4.15 2.83 9.16
CA MET A 70 3.97 1.52 9.80
C MET A 70 4.26 1.45 11.31
N LYS A 71 4.31 2.58 12.01
CA LYS A 71 4.35 2.58 13.48
C LYS A 71 3.01 2.14 14.09
N PRO A 72 3.02 1.49 15.27
CA PRO A 72 1.80 1.07 15.94
C PRO A 72 1.02 2.30 16.44
N VAL A 73 -0.28 2.33 16.16
CA VAL A 73 -1.21 3.39 16.58
C VAL A 73 -2.15 2.95 17.70
N ILE A 74 -1.72 1.98 18.52
CA ILE A 74 -2.53 1.35 19.59
C ILE A 74 -3.06 2.42 20.54
N ASP A 75 -2.19 3.32 21.00
CA ASP A 75 -2.52 4.30 22.03
C ASP A 75 -3.57 5.33 21.52
N ILE A 76 -3.60 5.59 20.21
CA ILE A 76 -4.62 6.46 19.58
C ILE A 76 -5.98 5.77 19.58
N VAL A 77 -6.02 4.47 19.25
CA VAL A 77 -7.26 3.69 19.28
C VAL A 77 -7.80 3.60 20.70
N ASP A 78 -6.92 3.37 21.69
CA ASP A 78 -7.30 3.34 23.10
C ASP A 78 -7.91 4.68 23.56
N ALA A 79 -7.33 5.82 23.13
CA ALA A 79 -7.87 7.14 23.43
C ALA A 79 -9.25 7.40 22.77
N LEU A 80 -9.47 6.95 21.54
CA LEU A 80 -10.76 7.07 20.85
C LEU A 80 -11.85 6.24 21.54
N LEU A 81 -11.52 5.02 21.95
CA LEU A 81 -12.44 4.16 22.70
C LEU A 81 -12.80 4.77 24.07
N ALA A 82 -11.82 5.34 24.78
CA ALA A 82 -12.05 6.05 26.03
C ALA A 82 -12.94 7.31 25.84
N ALA A 83 -12.85 7.95 24.67
CA ALA A 83 -13.72 9.06 24.27
C ALA A 83 -15.12 8.62 23.78
N ASN A 84 -15.46 7.33 23.89
CA ASN A 84 -16.74 6.76 23.44
C ASN A 84 -17.02 6.94 21.94
N VAL A 85 -15.95 6.94 21.12
CA VAL A 85 -16.02 6.98 19.66
C VAL A 85 -16.09 5.55 19.11
N ASN A 86 -17.03 5.30 18.20
CA ASN A 86 -17.09 4.00 17.52
C ASN A 86 -15.91 3.81 16.57
N VAL A 87 -15.07 2.81 16.85
CA VAL A 87 -13.92 2.45 16.03
C VAL A 87 -14.19 1.11 15.34
N THR A 88 -14.12 1.10 14.01
CA THR A 88 -14.22 -0.14 13.21
C THR A 88 -12.93 -0.35 12.42
N VAL A 89 -12.34 -1.54 12.55
CA VAL A 89 -11.07 -1.90 11.91
C VAL A 89 -11.33 -2.98 10.86
N TYR A 90 -10.97 -2.71 9.59
CA TYR A 90 -11.12 -3.66 8.48
C TYR A 90 -9.76 -4.08 7.91
N ASN A 91 -9.66 -5.31 7.37
CA ASN A 91 -8.45 -5.83 6.72
C ASN A 91 -8.73 -6.59 5.44
N GLY A 92 -7.80 -6.52 4.49
CA GLY A 92 -7.76 -7.43 3.35
C GLY A 92 -7.12 -8.76 3.75
N GLN A 93 -7.81 -9.88 3.50
CA GLN A 93 -7.30 -11.20 3.92
C GLN A 93 -5.99 -11.60 3.21
N LEU A 94 -5.73 -11.06 2.02
CA LEU A 94 -4.54 -11.33 1.19
C LEU A 94 -3.55 -10.14 1.13
N ASP A 95 -3.62 -9.22 2.10
CA ASP A 95 -2.63 -8.14 2.22
C ASP A 95 -1.30 -8.71 2.72
N LEU A 96 -0.19 -8.36 2.04
CA LEU A 96 1.15 -8.81 2.39
C LEU A 96 1.97 -7.75 3.13
N ILE A 97 1.56 -6.47 3.08
CA ILE A 97 2.25 -5.37 3.75
C ILE A 97 1.71 -5.20 5.16
N VAL A 98 0.38 -5.23 5.31
CA VAL A 98 -0.31 -5.23 6.61
C VAL A 98 -1.10 -6.52 6.74
N ASP A 99 -0.37 -7.58 7.03
CA ASP A 99 -0.90 -8.92 6.98
C ASP A 99 -1.92 -9.22 8.09
N THR A 100 -2.74 -10.23 7.83
CA THR A 100 -3.82 -10.62 8.74
C THR A 100 -3.29 -11.07 10.11
N MET A 101 -2.09 -11.68 10.18
CA MET A 101 -1.51 -12.12 11.46
C MET A 101 -0.99 -10.94 12.27
N GLY A 102 -0.30 -9.99 11.63
CA GLY A 102 0.12 -8.75 12.28
C GLY A 102 -1.06 -7.99 12.89
N LYS A 103 -2.18 -7.94 12.17
CA LYS A 103 -3.39 -7.26 12.65
C LYS A 103 -4.14 -8.02 13.75
N HIS A 104 -4.22 -9.34 13.67
CA HIS A 104 -4.78 -10.14 14.76
C HIS A 104 -3.96 -9.99 16.04
N SER A 105 -2.63 -9.96 15.92
CA SER A 105 -1.74 -9.72 17.06
C SER A 105 -2.01 -8.36 17.72
N PHE A 106 -2.18 -7.30 16.93
CA PHE A 106 -2.59 -5.97 17.42
C PHE A 106 -3.92 -6.02 18.18
N PHE A 107 -4.94 -6.65 17.59
CA PHE A 107 -6.27 -6.72 18.18
C PHE A 107 -6.27 -7.51 19.49
N PHE A 108 -5.55 -8.64 19.52
CA PHE A 108 -5.40 -9.45 20.72
C PHE A 108 -4.68 -8.70 21.85
N PHE A 109 -3.67 -7.89 21.50
CA PHE A 109 -2.96 -7.04 22.47
C PHE A 109 -3.85 -5.93 23.03
N SER A 110 -4.62 -5.24 22.18
CA SER A 110 -5.58 -4.20 22.60
C SER A 110 -6.73 -4.78 23.46
N LEU A 111 -7.29 -5.94 23.08
CA LEU A 111 -8.29 -6.65 23.90
C LEU A 111 -7.75 -7.05 25.26
N LYS A 112 -6.52 -7.59 25.32
CA LYS A 112 -5.88 -7.89 26.61
C LYS A 112 -5.70 -6.64 27.44
N ARG A 113 -5.24 -5.53 26.87
CA ARG A 113 -5.15 -4.25 27.59
C ARG A 113 -6.50 -3.83 28.16
N LYS A 114 -7.57 -3.87 27.37
CA LYS A 114 -8.93 -3.55 27.84
C LYS A 114 -9.37 -4.42 29.03
N MET A 115 -9.07 -5.72 29.01
CA MET A 115 -9.36 -6.61 30.15
C MET A 115 -8.57 -6.27 31.43
N TYR A 116 -7.33 -5.79 31.32
CA TYR A 116 -6.50 -5.47 32.48
C TYR A 116 -6.66 -4.02 32.97
N THR A 117 -7.10 -3.08 32.11
CA THR A 117 -7.22 -1.66 32.45
C THR A 117 -8.65 -1.19 32.76
N GLY A 118 -9.67 -2.01 32.49
CA GLY A 118 -11.02 -1.83 33.07
C GLY A 118 -11.83 -0.62 32.57
N TYR A 119 -11.64 -0.20 31.32
CA TYR A 119 -12.54 0.76 30.66
C TYR A 119 -13.60 0.04 29.83
#